data_AF-A0A957G1A5-F1
#
_entry.id   AF-A0A957G1A5-F1
#
_cell.length_a   1.000
_cell.length_b   1.000
_cell.length_c   1.000
_cell.angle_alpha   90.00
_cell.angle_beta   90.00
_cell.angle_gamma   90.00
#
_symmetry.space_group_name_H-M   'P 1'
#
loop_
_entity.id
_entity.type
_entity.pdbx_description
1 polymer ?
#
loop_
_entity_poly.entity_id
_entity_poly.type
_entity_poly.pdbx_seq_one_letter_code
_entity_poly.pdbx_strand_id
1 'polypeptide(L)'
;MRRTHPIFSPIALVATAILLVILGLALYLTGGRAFSPGTLSDVAQRQLANSEFSSHAEFQDDCSQCHGPFQGVEAARCGTCHELVMDQIEGNSGFHGQIESMDCRDCHTEHQGGEFDLLADALGQFTAADHGAFFVLDGAHTPLECEACHQADRFTGLGNTCQDCHQEPEVHVGEFGRECSHCHTTATWEDGIMRIHTFPLDHGIEQEVPCVACHAEQLTSYDCTSCHEHRPDLVERQHDEVDLTETPLLACASCHPAGLVEEDGS
;
A
#
# COMPACT_ATOMS: atom_id res chain seq x y z
N MET A 1 76.77 22.69 8.91
CA MET A 1 75.74 22.49 7.88
C MET A 1 74.37 22.58 8.54
N ARG A 2 73.64 23.68 8.32
CA ARG A 2 72.30 23.89 8.89
C ARG A 2 71.32 23.10 8.03
N ARG A 3 70.83 21.95 8.51
CA ARG A 3 69.76 21.20 7.82
C ARG A 3 68.52 22.07 7.88
N THR A 4 68.15 22.68 6.75
CA THR A 4 66.86 23.35 6.60
C THR A 4 65.78 22.27 6.66
N HIS A 5 64.85 22.40 7.60
CA HIS A 5 63.72 21.48 7.70
C HIS A 5 62.90 21.56 6.40
N PRO A 6 62.56 20.41 5.76
CA PRO A 6 61.91 20.38 4.44
C PRO A 6 60.56 21.12 4.40
N ILE A 7 59.91 21.28 5.55
CA ILE A 7 58.64 22.00 5.72
C ILE A 7 58.77 23.52 5.47
N PHE A 8 59.96 24.10 5.66
CA PHE A 8 60.21 25.53 5.44
C PHE A 8 60.95 25.82 4.13
N SER A 9 60.95 24.86 3.19
CA SER A 9 61.45 25.12 1.84
C SER A 9 60.58 26.17 1.15
N PRO A 10 61.15 27.09 0.36
CA PRO A 10 60.36 28.04 -0.45
C PRO A 10 59.29 27.34 -1.30
N ILE A 11 59.60 26.15 -1.82
CA ILE A 11 58.67 25.33 -2.61
C ILE A 11 57.50 24.85 -1.76
N ALA A 12 57.76 24.41 -0.51
CA ALA A 12 56.73 23.97 0.41
C ALA A 12 55.79 25.13 0.79
N LEU A 13 56.35 26.31 1.07
CA LEU A 13 55.55 27.51 1.38
C LEU A 13 54.67 27.95 0.22
N VAL A 14 55.20 27.94 -1.00
CA VAL A 14 54.43 28.29 -2.21
C VAL A 14 53.33 27.25 -2.47
N ALA A 15 53.63 25.96 -2.35
CA ALA A 15 52.64 24.89 -2.52
C ALA A 15 51.52 24.99 -1.46
N THR A 16 51.86 25.23 -0.19
CA THR A 16 50.86 25.45 0.87
C THR A 16 50.01 26.69 0.60
N ALA A 17 50.61 27.80 0.16
CA ALA A 17 49.85 29.00 -0.19
C ALA A 17 48.88 28.76 -1.35
N ILE A 18 49.30 28.04 -2.39
CA ILE A 18 48.43 27.66 -3.51
C ILE A 18 47.27 26.78 -3.01
N LEU A 19 47.56 25.79 -2.15
CA LEU A 19 46.53 24.91 -1.59
C LEU A 19 45.50 25.70 -0.76
N LEU A 20 45.95 26.64 0.07
CA LEU A 20 45.07 27.49 0.87
C LEU A 20 44.24 28.44 0.00
N VAL A 21 44.80 28.97 -1.09
CA VAL A 21 44.06 29.79 -2.05
C VAL A 21 43.01 28.97 -2.79
N ILE A 22 43.35 27.75 -3.24
CA ILE A 22 42.40 26.84 -3.88
C ILE A 22 41.29 26.46 -2.90
N LEU A 23 41.64 26.09 -1.66
CA LEU A 23 40.66 25.74 -0.62
C LEU A 23 39.77 26.94 -0.29
N GLY A 24 40.34 28.13 -0.13
CA GLY A 24 39.58 29.35 0.13
C GLY A 24 38.66 29.75 -1.03
N LEU A 25 39.13 29.62 -2.27
CA LEU A 25 38.32 29.85 -3.46
C LEU A 25 37.19 28.82 -3.58
N ALA A 26 37.47 27.53 -3.33
CA ALA A 26 36.46 26.49 -3.33
C ALA A 26 35.40 26.74 -2.24
N LEU A 27 35.83 27.10 -1.02
CA LEU A 27 34.93 27.47 0.08
C LEU A 27 34.05 28.68 -0.27
N TYR A 28 34.63 29.70 -0.89
CA TYR A 28 33.91 30.90 -1.32
C TYR A 28 32.89 30.58 -2.42
N LEU A 29 33.28 29.82 -3.45
CA LEU A 29 32.41 29.47 -4.58
C LEU A 29 31.29 28.49 -4.19
N THR A 30 31.53 27.62 -3.21
CA THR A 30 30.53 26.65 -2.72
C THR A 30 29.69 27.19 -1.55
N GLY A 31 29.97 28.41 -1.08
CA GLY A 31 29.29 29.00 0.08
C GLY A 31 29.52 28.21 1.38
N GLY A 32 30.62 27.47 1.50
CA GLY A 32 30.92 26.66 2.68
C GLY A 32 30.05 25.41 2.85
N ARG A 33 29.26 25.01 1.84
CA ARG A 33 28.37 23.83 1.88
C ARG A 33 29.08 22.51 2.21
N ALA A 34 30.39 22.42 1.96
CA ALA A 34 31.22 21.29 2.38
C ALA A 34 31.32 21.12 3.91
N PHE A 35 30.97 22.16 4.69
CA PHE A 35 31.07 22.17 6.16
C PHE A 35 29.78 22.63 6.85
N SER A 36 28.80 23.15 6.10
CA SER A 36 27.47 23.55 6.58
C SER A 36 26.46 23.32 5.45
N PRO A 37 25.91 22.10 5.31
CA PRO A 37 25.11 21.71 4.15
C PRO A 37 23.82 22.53 3.99
N GLY A 38 23.28 23.06 5.10
CA GLY A 38 22.05 23.86 5.13
C GLY A 38 21.32 23.65 6.45
N THR A 39 20.25 24.41 6.68
CA THR A 39 19.38 24.18 7.85
C THR A 39 18.50 22.96 7.60
N LEU A 40 18.22 22.23 8.69
CA LEU A 40 17.30 21.10 8.67
C LEU A 40 15.85 21.58 8.52
N SER A 41 14.98 20.72 7.99
CA SER A 41 13.55 20.98 7.88
C SER A 41 12.87 21.11 9.25
N ASP A 42 12.05 22.14 9.40
CA ASP A 42 11.17 22.40 10.53
C ASP A 42 9.71 21.99 10.23
N VAL A 43 9.48 21.36 9.07
CA VAL A 43 8.16 20.83 8.73
C VAL A 43 7.86 19.66 9.67
N ALA A 44 6.83 19.85 10.50
CA ALA A 44 6.44 18.85 11.49
C ALA A 44 6.02 17.54 10.82
N GLN A 45 6.66 16.44 11.21
CA GLN A 45 6.30 15.12 10.73
C GLN A 45 5.12 14.54 11.51
N ARG A 46 4.18 13.94 10.76
CA ARG A 46 2.85 13.57 11.28
C ARG A 46 2.68 12.06 11.51
N GLN A 47 3.69 11.24 11.22
CA GLN A 47 3.63 9.77 11.28
C GLN A 47 4.75 9.18 12.14
N LEU A 48 5.02 9.80 13.29
CA LEU A 48 5.99 9.32 14.27
C LEU A 48 5.26 8.45 15.29
N ALA A 49 5.68 7.20 15.44
CA ALA A 49 5.13 6.30 16.46
C ALA A 49 5.80 6.54 17.82
N ASN A 50 7.09 6.89 17.84
CA ASN A 50 7.94 6.88 19.03
C ASN A 50 9.09 7.91 18.94
N SER A 51 8.78 9.19 18.72
CA SER A 51 9.79 10.26 18.69
C SER A 51 9.48 11.35 19.71
N GLU A 52 10.52 11.81 20.42
CA GLU A 52 10.46 12.99 21.28
C GLU A 52 10.50 14.30 20.47
N PHE A 53 10.87 14.22 19.19
CA PHE A 53 11.01 15.35 18.27
C PHE A 53 9.86 15.39 17.28
N SER A 54 9.42 16.59 16.92
CA SER A 54 8.36 16.81 15.92
C SER A 54 8.89 17.20 14.54
N SER A 55 10.10 17.75 14.44
CA SER A 55 10.78 18.08 13.19
C SER A 55 12.29 17.80 13.26
N HIS A 56 12.95 17.70 12.11
CA HIS A 56 14.41 17.50 12.07
C HIS A 56 15.19 18.72 12.59
N ALA A 57 14.61 19.93 12.52
CA ALA A 57 15.22 21.14 13.04
C ALA A 57 15.48 21.09 14.55
N GLU A 58 14.73 20.28 15.30
CA GLU A 58 14.92 20.10 16.74
C GLU A 58 16.24 19.41 17.10
N PHE A 59 16.86 18.69 16.16
CA PHE A 59 18.17 18.06 16.37
C PHE A 59 19.30 19.08 16.53
N GLN A 60 19.10 20.33 16.10
CA GLN A 60 20.08 21.41 16.19
C GLN A 60 21.48 20.98 15.71
N ASP A 61 22.43 20.83 16.63
CA ASP A 61 23.83 20.48 16.36
C ASP A 61 24.11 18.97 16.53
N ASP A 62 23.11 18.16 16.88
CA ASP A 62 23.24 16.71 17.01
C ASP A 62 23.12 16.01 15.65
N CYS A 63 24.09 16.26 14.77
CA CYS A 63 24.17 15.64 13.46
C CYS A 63 24.24 14.11 13.51
N SER A 64 24.60 13.54 14.68
CA SER A 64 24.72 12.10 14.88
C SER A 64 23.38 11.37 14.85
N GLN A 65 22.26 12.11 14.96
CA GLN A 65 20.93 11.55 14.77
C GLN A 65 20.75 10.93 13.37
N CYS A 66 21.44 11.46 12.35
CA CYS A 66 21.37 10.92 10.99
C CYS A 66 22.72 10.44 10.44
N HIS A 67 23.84 10.99 10.93
CA HIS A 67 25.19 10.69 10.43
C HIS A 67 25.98 9.74 11.33
N GLY A 68 26.50 8.66 10.74
CA GLY A 68 27.47 7.76 11.34
C GLY A 68 28.92 8.29 11.22
N PRO A 69 29.79 8.01 12.23
CA PRO A 69 31.20 8.37 12.17
C PRO A 69 31.89 7.77 10.95
N PHE A 70 32.41 8.61 10.06
CA PHE A 70 33.05 8.23 8.79
C PHE A 70 32.16 7.44 7.80
N GLN A 71 30.86 7.31 8.08
CA GLN A 71 29.91 6.54 7.26
C GLN A 71 28.91 7.43 6.53
N GLY A 72 28.75 8.69 6.95
CA GLY A 72 27.76 9.59 6.37
C GLY A 72 26.36 9.24 6.88
N VAL A 73 25.32 9.50 6.08
CA VAL A 73 23.93 9.23 6.52
C VAL A 73 23.66 7.73 6.52
N GLU A 74 23.06 7.20 7.58
CA GLU A 74 22.77 5.76 7.75
C GLU A 74 21.26 5.51 7.79
N ALA A 75 20.72 4.66 6.90
CA ALA A 75 19.28 4.38 6.83
C ALA A 75 18.68 3.85 8.15
N ALA A 76 19.43 3.03 8.89
CA ALA A 76 19.01 2.49 10.18
C ALA A 76 18.71 3.59 11.23
N ARG A 77 19.34 4.77 11.12
CA ARG A 77 19.07 5.89 12.02
C ARG A 77 17.73 6.55 11.72
N CYS A 78 17.37 6.69 10.45
CA CYS A 78 16.05 7.17 10.04
C CYS A 78 14.95 6.30 10.68
N GLY A 79 15.12 4.98 10.61
CA GLY A 79 14.18 4.00 11.15
C GLY A 79 13.98 4.03 12.67
N THR A 80 14.86 4.72 13.42
CA THR A 80 14.69 4.88 14.88
C THR A 80 13.46 5.72 15.23
N CYS A 81 13.14 6.71 14.38
CA CYS A 81 11.93 7.54 14.53
C CYS A 81 10.84 7.13 13.52
N HIS A 82 11.26 6.66 12.34
CA HIS A 82 10.39 6.24 11.23
C HIS A 82 10.02 4.75 11.27
N GLU A 83 9.65 4.24 12.45
CA GLU A 83 9.33 2.82 12.65
C GLU A 83 8.23 2.32 11.68
N LEU A 84 7.16 3.10 11.47
CA LEU A 84 6.08 2.74 10.54
C LEU A 84 6.52 2.60 9.08
N VAL A 85 7.61 3.28 8.70
CA VAL A 85 8.22 3.15 7.37
C VAL A 85 9.06 1.89 7.32
N MET A 86 9.80 1.59 8.38
CA MET A 86 10.57 0.34 8.49
C MET A 86 9.64 -0.88 8.47
N ASP A 87 8.51 -0.85 9.17
CA ASP A 87 7.50 -1.92 9.16
C ASP A 87 6.98 -2.21 7.75
N GLN A 88 6.79 -1.16 6.93
CA GLN A 88 6.39 -1.31 5.53
C GLN A 88 7.48 -2.01 4.71
N ILE A 89 8.73 -1.56 4.85
CA ILE A 89 9.88 -2.13 4.15
C ILE A 89 10.08 -3.60 4.53
N GLU A 90 10.09 -3.91 5.82
CA GLU A 90 10.30 -5.28 6.33
C GLU A 90 9.11 -6.20 6.00
N GLY A 91 7.89 -5.67 6.07
CA GLY A 91 6.67 -6.39 5.76
C GLY A 91 6.37 -6.52 4.26
N ASN A 92 7.19 -5.94 3.38
CA ASN A 92 6.92 -5.82 1.94
C ASN A 92 5.50 -5.29 1.67
N SER A 93 5.07 -4.32 2.49
CA SER A 93 3.70 -3.80 2.53
C SER A 93 3.69 -2.29 2.46
N GLY A 94 2.56 -1.71 2.06
CA GLY A 94 2.46 -0.26 1.85
C GLY A 94 3.46 0.28 0.82
N PHE A 95 3.53 1.60 0.71
CA PHE A 95 4.30 2.25 -0.35
C PHE A 95 5.79 1.91 -0.30
N HIS A 96 6.41 2.06 0.88
CA HIS A 96 7.85 1.85 1.04
C HIS A 96 8.27 0.39 0.92
N GLY A 97 7.35 -0.57 1.13
CA GLY A 97 7.63 -1.99 0.91
C GLY A 97 7.68 -2.39 -0.57
N GLN A 98 7.10 -1.59 -1.48
CA GLN A 98 7.03 -1.92 -2.90
C GLN A 98 8.05 -1.16 -3.77
N ILE A 99 8.81 -0.22 -3.20
CA ILE A 99 9.86 0.51 -3.91
C ILE A 99 11.19 -0.25 -3.82
N GLU A 100 11.90 -0.39 -4.94
CA GLU A 100 13.19 -1.10 -5.00
C GLU A 100 14.39 -0.23 -4.56
N SER A 101 14.17 1.01 -4.08
CA SER A 101 15.26 1.96 -3.78
C SER A 101 16.01 1.61 -2.49
N MET A 102 17.35 1.70 -2.53
CA MET A 102 18.25 1.24 -1.46
C MET A 102 18.70 2.36 -0.49
N ASP A 103 18.39 3.64 -0.75
CA ASP A 103 18.78 4.77 0.11
C ASP A 103 17.62 5.78 0.32
N CYS A 104 17.25 6.04 1.59
CA CYS A 104 16.13 6.94 1.94
C CYS A 104 16.32 8.37 1.39
N ARG A 105 17.57 8.82 1.30
CA ARG A 105 17.93 10.19 0.89
C ARG A 105 17.69 10.48 -0.59
N ASP A 106 17.52 9.43 -1.39
CA ASP A 106 17.31 9.58 -2.83
C ASP A 106 15.95 10.22 -3.13
N CYS A 107 14.99 10.02 -2.21
CA CYS A 107 13.69 10.69 -2.25
C CYS A 107 13.56 11.75 -1.15
N HIS A 108 14.03 11.48 0.07
CA HIS A 108 13.94 12.41 1.19
C HIS A 108 15.20 13.25 1.33
N THR A 109 15.24 14.37 0.59
CA THR A 109 16.40 15.26 0.55
C THR A 109 16.38 16.25 1.72
N GLU A 110 17.31 16.12 2.66
CA GLU A 110 17.46 17.05 3.79
C GLU A 110 18.46 18.19 3.48
N HIS A 111 18.57 19.18 4.37
CA HIS A 111 19.41 20.38 4.30
C HIS A 111 18.99 21.43 3.26
N GLN A 112 17.70 21.43 2.88
CA GLN A 112 17.18 22.37 1.89
C GLN A 112 16.51 23.61 2.49
N GLY A 113 16.44 23.71 3.82
CA GLY A 113 15.79 24.83 4.51
C GLY A 113 14.78 24.40 5.55
N GLY A 114 14.51 25.25 6.55
CA GLY A 114 13.48 24.98 7.57
C GLY A 114 12.07 24.81 7.00
N GLU A 115 11.75 25.51 5.91
CA GLU A 115 10.43 25.41 5.27
C GLU A 115 10.36 24.29 4.21
N PHE A 116 11.44 23.53 4.01
CA PHE A 116 11.47 22.49 2.99
C PHE A 116 10.69 21.26 3.45
N ASP A 117 9.68 20.87 2.67
CA ASP A 117 8.87 19.69 2.94
C ASP A 117 9.43 18.47 2.20
N LEU A 118 10.14 17.61 2.93
CA LEU A 118 10.75 16.39 2.40
C LEU A 118 9.72 15.37 1.92
N LEU A 119 8.49 15.40 2.47
CA LEU A 119 7.43 14.49 2.07
C LEU A 119 6.82 14.96 0.76
N ALA A 120 6.47 16.25 0.65
CA ALA A 120 5.92 16.82 -0.58
C ALA A 120 6.90 16.71 -1.75
N ASP A 121 8.20 16.93 -1.52
CA ASP A 121 9.24 16.76 -2.55
C ASP A 121 9.36 15.30 -3.01
N ALA A 122 9.40 14.35 -2.07
CA ALA A 122 9.43 12.93 -2.39
C ALA A 122 8.18 12.49 -3.16
N LEU A 123 6.99 12.94 -2.74
CA LEU A 123 5.72 12.63 -3.40
C LEU A 123 5.63 13.22 -4.80
N GLY A 124 6.29 14.35 -5.06
CA GLY A 124 6.39 14.94 -6.39
C GLY A 124 7.07 14.04 -7.44
N GLN A 125 7.74 12.97 -7.00
CA GLN A 125 8.32 11.96 -7.89
C GLN A 125 7.32 10.88 -8.31
N PHE A 126 6.13 10.85 -7.71
CA PHE A 126 5.11 9.84 -7.92
C PHE A 126 3.82 10.46 -8.46
N THR A 127 3.02 9.60 -9.10
CA THR A 127 1.76 9.97 -9.73
C THR A 127 0.66 8.99 -9.34
N ALA A 128 -0.59 9.32 -9.66
CA ALA A 128 -1.71 8.40 -9.53
C ALA A 128 -1.50 7.04 -10.25
N ALA A 129 -0.60 6.96 -11.24
CA ALA A 129 -0.29 5.69 -11.90
C ALA A 129 0.47 4.71 -10.98
N ASP A 130 1.26 5.23 -10.03
CA ASP A 130 2.07 4.45 -9.09
C ASP A 130 1.22 3.83 -7.96
N HIS A 131 -0.06 4.22 -7.85
CA HIS A 131 -1.01 3.69 -6.88
C HIS A 131 -1.46 2.25 -7.16
N GLY A 132 -1.25 1.72 -8.38
CA GLY A 132 -1.81 0.45 -8.84
C GLY A 132 -1.43 -0.78 -8.01
N ALA A 133 -0.32 -0.73 -7.28
CA ALA A 133 0.09 -1.80 -6.35
C ALA A 133 -0.74 -1.84 -5.05
N PHE A 134 -1.52 -0.79 -4.75
CA PHE A 134 -2.27 -0.62 -3.49
C PHE A 134 -3.77 -0.49 -3.70
N PHE A 135 -4.14 0.40 -4.62
CA PHE A 135 -5.51 0.72 -4.98
C PHE A 135 -5.50 1.26 -6.41
N VAL A 136 -6.12 0.52 -7.32
CA VAL A 136 -6.18 0.94 -8.73
C VAL A 136 -7.14 2.12 -8.85
N LEU A 137 -6.60 3.28 -9.23
CA LEU A 137 -7.40 4.48 -9.50
C LEU A 137 -7.98 4.39 -10.91
N ASP A 138 -9.13 3.74 -11.04
CA ASP A 138 -9.87 3.60 -12.29
C ASP A 138 -11.34 4.02 -12.18
N GLY A 139 -12.04 4.06 -13.32
CA GLY A 139 -13.43 4.47 -13.38
C GLY A 139 -13.66 5.85 -12.73
N ALA A 140 -14.61 5.93 -11.82
CA ALA A 140 -14.94 7.12 -11.05
C ALA A 140 -13.85 7.58 -10.07
N HIS A 141 -12.86 6.74 -9.76
CA HIS A 141 -11.72 7.09 -8.91
C HIS A 141 -10.57 7.76 -9.67
N THR A 142 -10.56 7.68 -11.01
CA THR A 142 -9.51 8.28 -11.87
C THR A 142 -9.22 9.76 -11.61
N PRO A 143 -10.21 10.66 -11.40
CA PRO A 143 -9.95 12.09 -11.23
C PRO A 143 -9.65 12.48 -9.77
N LEU A 144 -9.46 11.52 -8.87
CA LEU A 144 -9.17 11.84 -7.47
C LEU A 144 -7.71 12.28 -7.32
N GLU A 145 -7.52 13.41 -6.64
CA GLU A 145 -6.21 13.87 -6.19
C GLU A 145 -5.82 13.16 -4.88
N CYS A 146 -4.53 13.16 -4.55
CA CYS A 146 -3.97 12.49 -3.38
C CYS A 146 -4.73 12.83 -2.08
N GLU A 147 -5.05 14.11 -1.89
CA GLU A 147 -5.67 14.66 -0.69
C GLU A 147 -7.15 14.25 -0.53
N ALA A 148 -7.78 13.72 -1.58
CA ALA A 148 -9.13 13.20 -1.50
C ALA A 148 -9.24 12.01 -0.52
N CYS A 149 -8.15 11.25 -0.39
CA CYS A 149 -8.04 10.12 0.53
C CYS A 149 -6.99 10.39 1.63
N HIS A 150 -5.83 10.94 1.26
CA HIS A 150 -4.69 11.17 2.14
C HIS A 150 -4.77 12.52 2.87
N GLN A 151 -5.71 12.62 3.81
CA GLN A 151 -5.91 13.84 4.59
C GLN A 151 -4.74 14.13 5.54
N ALA A 152 -4.41 15.42 5.69
CA ALA A 152 -3.31 15.90 6.54
C ALA A 152 -1.95 15.25 6.23
N ASP A 153 -1.71 14.94 4.96
CA ASP A 153 -0.51 14.28 4.45
C ASP A 153 -0.22 12.93 5.11
N ARG A 154 -1.30 12.21 5.46
CA ARG A 154 -1.23 10.84 5.96
C ARG A 154 -1.36 9.83 4.83
N PHE A 155 -0.20 9.31 4.40
CA PHE A 155 -0.07 8.35 3.31
C PHE A 155 -0.10 6.87 3.74
N THR A 156 -0.39 6.58 5.01
CA THR A 156 -0.34 5.23 5.57
C THR A 156 -1.58 4.89 6.40
N GLY A 157 -1.93 3.60 6.42
CA GLY A 157 -3.00 3.05 7.26
C GLY A 157 -4.42 3.32 6.76
N LEU A 158 -4.59 3.73 5.49
CA LEU A 158 -5.89 3.75 4.83
C LEU A 158 -6.23 2.34 4.35
N GLY A 159 -7.49 1.95 4.54
CA GLY A 159 -8.02 0.74 3.92
C GLY A 159 -8.23 0.94 2.42
N ASN A 160 -8.31 -0.16 1.69
CA ASN A 160 -8.42 -0.20 0.23
C ASN A 160 -9.64 -0.98 -0.26
N THR A 161 -10.60 -1.22 0.63
CA THR A 161 -11.85 -1.90 0.32
C THR A 161 -12.98 -0.89 0.10
N CYS A 162 -14.02 -1.28 -0.64
CA CYS A 162 -15.13 -0.39 -0.98
C CYS A 162 -15.73 0.27 0.27
N GLN A 163 -15.90 -0.51 1.34
CA GLN A 163 -16.50 -0.07 2.61
C GLN A 163 -15.65 0.90 3.43
N ASP A 164 -14.35 1.01 3.14
CA ASP A 164 -13.48 1.95 3.86
C ASP A 164 -13.81 3.41 3.49
N CYS A 165 -14.43 3.61 2.32
CA CYS A 165 -14.87 4.92 1.83
C CYS A 165 -16.39 5.01 1.61
N HIS A 166 -17.01 3.94 1.11
CA HIS A 166 -18.41 3.91 0.72
C HIS A 166 -19.25 3.11 1.72
N GLN A 167 -20.25 3.75 2.31
CA GLN A 167 -21.19 3.03 3.17
C GLN A 167 -22.13 2.15 2.33
N GLU A 168 -22.56 1.03 2.91
CA GLU A 168 -23.56 0.17 2.29
C GLU A 168 -24.88 0.95 2.11
N PRO A 169 -25.41 1.07 0.89
CA PRO A 169 -26.63 1.81 0.65
C PRO A 169 -27.85 1.04 1.17
N GLU A 170 -28.82 1.78 1.72
CA GLU A 170 -30.04 1.25 2.38
C GLU A 170 -30.81 0.24 1.51
N VAL A 171 -30.75 0.38 0.18
CA VAL A 171 -31.47 -0.45 -0.79
C VAL A 171 -31.13 -1.94 -0.74
N HIS A 172 -29.98 -2.32 -0.18
CA HIS A 172 -29.59 -3.72 -0.04
C HIS A 172 -28.92 -4.06 1.30
N VAL A 173 -29.09 -3.20 2.32
CA VAL A 173 -28.48 -3.40 3.63
C VAL A 173 -28.85 -4.77 4.19
N GLY A 174 -27.82 -5.56 4.51
CA GLY A 174 -27.97 -6.88 5.12
C GLY A 174 -28.27 -8.02 4.15
N GLU A 175 -28.37 -7.75 2.85
CA GLU A 175 -28.66 -8.77 1.84
C GLU A 175 -27.38 -9.30 1.19
N PHE A 176 -26.56 -8.42 0.57
CA PHE A 176 -25.43 -8.85 -0.27
C PHE A 176 -24.07 -8.79 0.42
N GLY A 177 -24.01 -8.33 1.68
CA GLY A 177 -22.77 -8.24 2.44
C GLY A 177 -21.80 -7.21 1.86
N ARG A 178 -20.51 -7.55 1.79
CA ARG A 178 -19.43 -6.60 1.43
C ARG A 178 -18.83 -6.82 0.03
N GLU A 179 -19.40 -7.74 -0.75
CA GLU A 179 -18.88 -8.11 -2.07
C GLU A 179 -19.42 -7.19 -3.17
N CYS A 180 -19.16 -5.88 -3.04
CA CYS A 180 -19.72 -4.86 -3.94
C CYS A 180 -19.32 -5.11 -5.42
N SER A 181 -18.13 -5.64 -5.64
CA SER A 181 -17.56 -5.94 -6.97
C SER A 181 -18.30 -7.06 -7.72
N HIS A 182 -19.14 -7.84 -7.04
CA HIS A 182 -19.97 -8.85 -7.69
C HIS A 182 -21.01 -8.23 -8.61
N CYS A 183 -21.46 -7.00 -8.31
CA CYS A 183 -22.48 -6.29 -9.09
C CYS A 183 -21.97 -4.96 -9.68
N HIS A 184 -21.10 -4.25 -8.96
CA HIS A 184 -20.67 -2.91 -9.31
C HIS A 184 -19.26 -2.89 -9.92
N THR A 185 -19.01 -1.96 -10.83
CA THR A 185 -17.63 -1.60 -11.20
C THR A 185 -17.36 -0.17 -10.76
N THR A 186 -16.09 0.19 -10.69
CA THR A 186 -15.67 1.58 -10.50
C THR A 186 -16.14 2.50 -11.64
N ALA A 187 -16.41 1.98 -12.84
CA ALA A 187 -16.92 2.74 -13.98
C ALA A 187 -18.46 2.86 -14.00
N THR A 188 -19.16 1.83 -13.54
CA THR A 188 -20.63 1.74 -13.52
C THR A 188 -21.10 1.31 -12.14
N TRP A 189 -21.35 2.29 -11.28
CA TRP A 189 -21.83 2.06 -9.92
C TRP A 189 -23.36 1.99 -9.85
N GLU A 190 -24.08 2.90 -10.50
CA GLU A 190 -25.56 2.94 -10.41
C GLU A 190 -26.24 1.75 -11.10
N ASP A 191 -25.64 1.23 -12.17
CA ASP A 191 -26.13 0.07 -12.92
C ASP A 191 -25.46 -1.23 -12.43
N GLY A 192 -25.72 -1.57 -11.16
CA GLY A 192 -25.26 -2.83 -10.57
C GLY A 192 -25.90 -4.03 -11.28
N ILE A 193 -25.10 -4.80 -12.01
CA ILE A 193 -25.52 -6.03 -12.68
C ILE A 193 -24.66 -7.15 -12.12
N MET A 194 -25.27 -8.23 -11.64
CA MET A 194 -24.52 -9.37 -11.12
C MET A 194 -23.61 -9.96 -12.21
N ARG A 195 -22.30 -9.82 -12.00
CA ARG A 195 -21.21 -10.28 -12.87
C ARG A 195 -20.48 -11.49 -12.32
N ILE A 196 -20.45 -11.60 -10.99
CA ILE A 196 -19.84 -12.71 -10.27
C ILE A 196 -20.94 -13.35 -9.44
N HIS A 197 -21.26 -14.59 -9.77
CA HIS A 197 -22.17 -15.43 -9.01
C HIS A 197 -21.34 -16.46 -8.24
N THR A 198 -21.64 -16.68 -6.96
CA THR A 198 -20.91 -17.66 -6.14
C THR A 198 -21.21 -19.10 -6.51
N PHE A 199 -22.37 -19.31 -7.15
CA PHE A 199 -22.78 -20.59 -7.69
C PHE A 199 -22.57 -20.64 -9.21
N PRO A 200 -21.97 -21.71 -9.78
CA PRO A 200 -21.69 -21.81 -11.21
C PRO A 200 -22.98 -21.83 -12.02
N LEU A 201 -23.20 -20.83 -12.87
CA LEU A 201 -24.43 -20.73 -13.68
C LEU A 201 -24.43 -21.64 -14.91
N ASP A 202 -23.28 -22.26 -15.22
CA ASP A 202 -23.07 -23.18 -16.35
C ASP A 202 -23.31 -24.66 -15.98
N HIS A 203 -23.90 -24.93 -14.82
CA HIS A 203 -24.19 -26.29 -14.37
C HIS A 203 -25.47 -26.84 -15.05
N GLY A 204 -25.30 -27.54 -16.17
CA GLY A 204 -26.38 -28.28 -16.82
C GLY A 204 -27.38 -27.47 -17.65
N ILE A 205 -27.18 -26.15 -17.80
CA ILE A 205 -28.02 -25.28 -18.65
C ILE A 205 -27.13 -24.53 -19.65
N GLU A 206 -27.38 -24.73 -20.94
CA GLU A 206 -26.59 -24.11 -22.04
C GLU A 206 -27.05 -22.69 -22.42
N GLN A 207 -28.00 -22.10 -21.69
CA GLN A 207 -28.65 -20.83 -22.03
C GLN A 207 -28.68 -19.86 -20.83
N GLU A 208 -28.81 -18.55 -21.10
CA GLU A 208 -28.98 -17.55 -20.06
C GLU A 208 -30.25 -17.82 -19.22
N VAL A 209 -30.08 -17.90 -17.90
CA VAL A 209 -31.16 -18.19 -16.95
C VAL A 209 -31.54 -16.90 -16.21
N PRO A 210 -32.84 -16.50 -16.19
CA PRO A 210 -33.29 -15.37 -15.37
C PRO A 210 -33.04 -15.64 -13.88
N CYS A 211 -32.63 -14.63 -13.12
CA CYS A 211 -32.32 -14.77 -11.69
C CYS A 211 -33.46 -15.44 -10.89
N VAL A 212 -34.72 -15.11 -11.23
CA VAL A 212 -35.93 -15.63 -10.60
C VAL A 212 -36.15 -17.14 -10.79
N ALA A 213 -35.39 -17.79 -11.66
CA ALA A 213 -35.44 -19.24 -11.82
C ALA A 213 -34.89 -19.95 -10.57
N CYS A 214 -33.84 -19.41 -9.95
CA CYS A 214 -33.26 -19.96 -8.71
C CYS A 214 -33.69 -19.15 -7.47
N HIS A 215 -33.80 -17.84 -7.61
CA HIS A 215 -34.16 -16.90 -6.55
C HIS A 215 -35.65 -16.53 -6.59
N ALA A 216 -36.50 -17.50 -6.28
CA ALA A 216 -37.96 -17.34 -6.41
C ALA A 216 -38.57 -16.30 -5.46
N GLU A 217 -38.05 -16.20 -4.23
CA GLU A 217 -38.56 -15.27 -3.21
C GLU A 217 -37.63 -14.07 -2.99
N GLN A 218 -36.34 -14.32 -2.74
CA GLN A 218 -35.32 -13.31 -2.50
C GLN A 218 -33.98 -13.70 -3.14
N LEU A 219 -33.20 -12.71 -3.55
CA LEU A 219 -31.90 -12.92 -4.23
C LEU A 219 -30.81 -13.51 -3.33
N THR A 220 -31.05 -13.55 -2.02
CA THR A 220 -30.12 -14.06 -1.01
C THR A 220 -30.35 -15.54 -0.65
N SER A 221 -31.39 -16.16 -1.23
CA SER A 221 -31.70 -17.58 -1.02
C SER A 221 -32.06 -18.26 -2.33
N TYR A 222 -31.75 -19.53 -2.45
CA TYR A 222 -32.21 -20.39 -3.53
C TYR A 222 -32.53 -21.77 -2.97
N ASP A 223 -33.34 -22.53 -3.70
CA ASP A 223 -33.70 -23.91 -3.34
C ASP A 223 -33.43 -24.84 -4.52
N CYS A 224 -32.53 -25.79 -4.31
CA CYS A 224 -32.18 -26.80 -5.31
C CYS A 224 -33.37 -27.70 -5.65
N THR A 225 -34.26 -27.97 -4.68
CA THR A 225 -35.35 -28.95 -4.83
C THR A 225 -36.53 -28.43 -5.65
N SER A 226 -36.60 -27.12 -5.84
CA SER A 226 -37.60 -26.47 -6.71
C SER A 226 -37.38 -26.76 -8.20
N CYS A 227 -36.15 -27.07 -8.61
CA CYS A 227 -35.81 -27.44 -10.00
C CYS A 227 -35.38 -28.89 -10.15
N HIS A 228 -34.62 -29.41 -9.18
CA HIS A 228 -34.23 -30.81 -9.14
C HIS A 228 -35.25 -31.58 -8.32
N GLU A 229 -36.01 -32.47 -8.96
CA GLU A 229 -36.97 -33.30 -8.24
C GLU A 229 -36.25 -34.26 -7.29
N HIS A 230 -36.38 -34.02 -6.00
CA HIS A 230 -35.80 -34.86 -4.96
C HIS A 230 -36.92 -35.66 -4.30
N ARG A 231 -36.94 -36.96 -4.58
CA ARG A 231 -37.65 -37.97 -3.78
C ARG A 231 -36.90 -38.10 -2.45
N PRO A 232 -37.41 -37.55 -1.32
CA PRO A 232 -36.64 -37.51 -0.07
C PRO A 232 -36.23 -38.91 0.40
N ASP A 233 -37.08 -39.91 0.13
CA ASP A 233 -36.85 -41.32 0.44
C ASP A 233 -35.68 -41.96 -0.33
N LEU A 234 -35.32 -41.42 -1.49
CA LEU A 234 -34.20 -41.91 -2.31
C LEU A 234 -32.90 -41.20 -1.89
N VAL A 235 -32.97 -39.90 -1.65
CA VAL A 235 -31.84 -39.08 -1.18
C VAL A 235 -31.32 -39.62 0.14
N GLU A 236 -32.20 -39.85 1.12
CA GLU A 236 -31.82 -40.39 2.43
C GLU A 236 -31.11 -41.75 2.27
N ARG A 237 -31.68 -42.67 1.48
CA ARG A 237 -31.06 -43.98 1.22
C ARG A 237 -29.70 -43.91 0.52
N GLN A 238 -29.53 -43.01 -0.45
CA GLN A 238 -28.28 -42.87 -1.19
C GLN A 238 -27.20 -42.15 -0.37
N HIS A 239 -27.58 -41.19 0.47
CA HIS A 239 -26.66 -40.54 1.41
C HIS A 239 -26.30 -41.47 2.59
N ASP A 240 -27.21 -42.35 3.02
CA ASP A 240 -26.93 -43.43 3.97
C ASP A 240 -25.88 -44.40 3.43
N GLU A 241 -25.91 -44.72 2.13
CA GLU A 241 -24.91 -45.59 1.48
C GLU A 241 -23.50 -45.01 1.48
N VAL A 242 -23.35 -43.69 1.66
CA VAL A 242 -22.08 -42.97 1.74
C VAL A 242 -21.81 -42.35 3.13
N ASP A 243 -22.49 -42.84 4.18
CA ASP A 243 -22.33 -42.41 5.58
C ASP A 243 -22.57 -40.90 5.84
N LEU A 244 -23.40 -40.23 5.03
CA LEU A 244 -23.77 -38.81 5.20
C LEU A 244 -25.13 -38.66 5.89
N THR A 245 -25.20 -38.95 7.19
CA THR A 245 -26.48 -39.02 7.96
C THR A 245 -26.72 -37.89 8.97
N GLU A 246 -25.68 -37.12 9.32
CA GLU A 246 -25.73 -36.13 10.43
C GLU A 246 -25.55 -34.66 10.00
N THR A 247 -25.28 -34.42 8.72
CA THR A 247 -25.03 -33.06 8.20
C THR A 247 -26.33 -32.47 7.65
N PRO A 248 -26.71 -31.22 8.00
CA PRO A 248 -27.77 -30.54 7.28
C PRO A 248 -27.39 -30.48 5.80
N LEU A 249 -28.11 -31.23 4.95
CA LEU A 249 -27.92 -31.31 3.49
C LEU A 249 -28.34 -30.01 2.78
N LEU A 250 -28.07 -28.83 3.38
CA LEU A 250 -28.44 -27.54 2.82
C LEU A 250 -27.43 -27.01 1.79
N ALA A 251 -26.26 -27.63 1.68
CA ALA A 251 -25.22 -27.24 0.72
C ALA A 251 -25.06 -28.29 -0.40
N CYS A 252 -26.16 -28.67 -1.07
CA CYS A 252 -26.15 -29.72 -2.09
C CYS A 252 -25.05 -29.51 -3.14
N ALA A 253 -24.83 -28.26 -3.56
CA ALA A 253 -23.81 -27.88 -4.55
C ALA A 253 -22.36 -28.16 -4.13
N SER A 254 -22.09 -28.37 -2.84
CA SER A 254 -20.73 -28.70 -2.36
C SER A 254 -20.30 -30.13 -2.69
N CYS A 255 -21.26 -31.06 -2.81
CA CYS A 255 -21.04 -32.46 -3.17
C CYS A 255 -21.58 -32.79 -4.58
N HIS A 256 -22.56 -32.01 -5.06
CA HIS A 256 -23.15 -32.12 -6.39
C HIS A 256 -23.00 -30.80 -7.17
N PRO A 257 -21.76 -30.40 -7.52
CA PRO A 257 -21.51 -29.11 -8.17
C PRO A 257 -22.10 -29.00 -9.58
N ALA A 258 -22.30 -30.11 -10.30
CA ALA A 258 -22.97 -30.12 -11.60
C ALA A 258 -24.50 -30.22 -11.49
N GLY A 259 -25.02 -30.70 -10.35
CA GLY A 259 -26.45 -30.89 -10.13
C GLY A 259 -27.06 -31.96 -11.03
N LEU A 260 -26.26 -32.94 -11.48
CA LEU A 260 -26.71 -34.01 -12.37
C LEU A 260 -27.25 -35.20 -11.56
N VAL A 261 -28.29 -35.86 -12.09
CA VAL A 261 -28.93 -37.03 -11.46
C VAL A 261 -27.95 -38.19 -11.26
N GLU A 262 -26.95 -38.29 -12.14
CA GLU A 262 -25.84 -39.24 -12.03
C GLU A 262 -24.53 -38.46 -12.00
N GLU A 263 -24.31 -37.73 -10.91
CA GLU A 263 -23.02 -37.14 -10.57
C GLU A 263 -22.35 -38.02 -9.51
N ASP A 264 -21.21 -38.60 -9.86
CA ASP A 264 -20.31 -39.23 -8.90
C ASP A 264 -19.70 -38.13 -8.03
N GLY A 265 -20.30 -37.92 -6.85
CA GLY A 265 -19.78 -36.99 -5.85
C GLY A 265 -18.32 -37.29 -5.54
N SER A 266 -17.48 -36.26 -5.66
CA SER A 266 -16.02 -36.33 -5.55
C SER A 266 -15.54 -36.61 -4.13
#